data_AF-A0A5N6ZUD4-F1
#
_entry.id   AF-A0A5N6ZUD4-F1
#
_cell.length_a   1.000
_cell.length_b   1.000
_cell.length_c   1.000
_cell.angle_alpha   90.00
_cell.angle_beta   90.00
_cell.angle_gamma   90.00
#
_symmetry.space_group_name_H-M   'P 1'
#
loop_
_entity.id
_entity.type
_entity.pdbx_description
1 polymer ?
#
loop_
_entity_poly.entity_id
_entity_poly.type
_entity_poly.pdbx_seq_one_letter_code
_entity_poly.pdbx_strand_id
1 'polypeptide(L)'
;MSINAFLENLSYAQSGAKFAELQPAASGINVDLLKAAVEAVLAGGDDAKVEGPLADALKAGFEFAAKLVKELKSKPGQEEMLTFYKYFKQASNDPPSKPGLMDFVGKAKYNAWEKIKDISDQRAQALYIQEVSKAIEAYGTNE
;
A
#
# COMPACT_ATOMS: atom_id res chain seq x y z
N MET A 1 -7.07 -7.47 10.43
CA MET A 1 -7.76 -6.95 9.23
C MET A 1 -7.20 -7.67 8.01
N SER A 2 -8.06 -8.17 7.13
CA SER A 2 -7.70 -9.02 5.99
C SER A 2 -7.29 -8.18 4.77
N ILE A 3 -6.58 -8.78 3.82
CA ILE A 3 -6.23 -8.17 2.52
C ILE A 3 -6.94 -8.86 1.33
N ASN A 4 -8.01 -9.62 1.60
CA ASN A 4 -8.67 -10.47 0.60
C ASN A 4 -9.17 -9.69 -0.62
N ALA A 5 -9.79 -8.51 -0.44
CA ALA A 5 -10.29 -7.72 -1.56
C ALA A 5 -9.15 -7.25 -2.48
N PHE A 6 -8.00 -6.90 -1.90
CA PHE A 6 -6.80 -6.61 -2.67
C PHE A 6 -6.28 -7.84 -3.42
N LEU A 7 -6.20 -9.01 -2.78
CA LEU A 7 -5.72 -10.24 -3.43
C LEU A 7 -6.64 -10.68 -4.57
N GLU A 8 -7.95 -10.53 -4.42
CA GLU A 8 -8.92 -10.80 -5.49
C GLU A 8 -8.70 -9.89 -6.70
N ASN A 9 -8.51 -8.58 -6.47
CA ASN A 9 -8.22 -7.62 -7.55
C ASN A 9 -6.83 -7.85 -8.17
N LEU A 10 -5.85 -8.29 -7.40
CA LEU A 10 -4.57 -8.76 -7.93
C LEU A 10 -4.78 -9.94 -8.88
N SER A 11 -5.58 -10.95 -8.49
CA SER A 11 -5.88 -12.08 -9.37
C SER A 11 -6.63 -11.67 -10.64
N TYR A 12 -7.56 -10.71 -10.57
CA TYR A 12 -8.20 -10.16 -11.78
C TYR A 12 -7.20 -9.46 -12.71
N ALA A 13 -6.26 -8.69 -12.16
CA ALA A 13 -5.19 -8.08 -12.94
C ALA A 13 -4.28 -9.14 -13.57
N GLN A 14 -3.94 -10.19 -12.84
CA GLN A 14 -3.10 -11.30 -13.34
C GLN A 14 -3.73 -12.03 -14.52
N SER A 15 -5.03 -12.32 -14.43
CA SER A 15 -5.78 -12.97 -15.51
C SER A 15 -6.11 -12.03 -16.67
N GLY A 16 -5.87 -10.73 -16.52
CA GLY A 16 -6.30 -9.70 -17.47
C GLY A 16 -7.82 -9.51 -17.52
N ALA A 17 -8.56 -10.01 -16.52
CA ALA A 17 -10.01 -9.87 -16.46
C ALA A 17 -10.43 -8.44 -16.09
N LYS A 18 -9.59 -7.74 -15.31
CA LYS A 18 -9.70 -6.32 -14.98
C LYS A 18 -8.32 -5.68 -15.01
N PHE A 19 -8.24 -4.36 -15.13
CA PHE A 19 -6.98 -3.62 -15.07
C PHE A 19 -5.93 -4.14 -16.07
N ALA A 20 -6.30 -4.32 -17.33
CA ALA A 20 -5.41 -4.91 -18.35
C ALA A 20 -4.05 -4.17 -18.43
N GLU A 21 -4.04 -2.85 -18.22
CA GLU A 21 -2.82 -2.03 -18.18
C GLU A 21 -1.91 -2.34 -16.97
N LEU A 22 -2.46 -2.89 -15.89
CA LEU A 22 -1.73 -3.29 -14.68
C LEU A 22 -1.28 -4.76 -14.71
N GLN A 23 -1.72 -5.56 -15.68
CA GLN A 23 -1.36 -6.97 -15.81
C GLN A 23 0.18 -7.21 -15.80
N PRO A 24 1.01 -6.39 -16.47
CA PRO A 24 2.47 -6.56 -16.40
C PRO A 24 3.02 -6.40 -14.98
N ALA A 25 2.43 -5.53 -14.17
CA ALA A 25 2.83 -5.31 -12.79
C ALA A 25 2.31 -6.42 -11.85
N ALA A 26 1.23 -7.10 -12.23
CA ALA A 26 0.57 -8.12 -11.42
C ALA A 26 1.08 -9.54 -11.68
N SER A 27 1.44 -9.84 -12.94
CA SER A 27 1.69 -11.20 -13.44
C SER A 27 2.77 -11.99 -12.70
N GLY A 28 3.82 -11.33 -12.20
CA GLY A 28 4.92 -11.97 -11.47
C GLY A 28 4.69 -12.12 -9.96
N ILE A 29 3.58 -11.63 -9.42
CA ILE A 29 3.36 -11.58 -7.97
C ILE A 29 2.80 -12.93 -7.49
N ASN A 30 3.53 -13.60 -6.59
CA ASN A 30 3.03 -14.79 -5.93
C ASN A 30 2.05 -14.41 -4.79
N VAL A 31 0.78 -14.75 -4.96
CA VAL A 31 -0.31 -14.39 -4.04
C VAL A 31 -0.12 -14.99 -2.64
N ASP A 32 0.31 -16.24 -2.55
CA ASP A 32 0.51 -16.93 -1.27
C ASP A 32 1.68 -16.34 -0.49
N LEU A 33 2.80 -16.08 -1.17
CA LEU A 33 3.96 -15.41 -0.56
C LEU A 33 3.62 -13.99 -0.13
N LEU A 34 2.87 -13.25 -0.95
CA LEU A 34 2.44 -11.89 -0.59
C LEU A 34 1.54 -11.90 0.65
N LYS A 35 0.56 -12.81 0.68
CA LYS A 35 -0.32 -12.98 1.84
C LYS A 35 0.49 -13.29 3.10
N ALA A 36 1.37 -14.29 3.03
CA ALA A 36 2.23 -14.68 4.15
C ALA A 36 3.15 -13.53 4.60
N ALA A 37 3.72 -12.77 3.66
CA ALA A 37 4.59 -11.64 3.96
C ALA A 37 3.85 -10.52 4.69
N VAL A 38 2.66 -10.15 4.19
CA VAL A 38 1.81 -9.14 4.85
C VAL A 38 1.39 -9.62 6.24
N GLU A 39 0.91 -10.86 6.38
CA GLU A 39 0.52 -11.42 7.68
C GLU A 39 1.68 -11.43 8.68
N ALA A 40 2.86 -11.89 8.27
CA ALA A 40 4.05 -11.94 9.12
C ALA A 40 4.47 -10.53 9.59
N VAL A 41 4.52 -9.56 8.67
CA VAL A 41 4.89 -8.18 8.99
C VAL A 41 3.84 -7.49 9.87
N LEU A 42 2.55 -7.71 9.61
CA LEU A 42 1.47 -7.11 10.39
C LEU A 42 1.33 -7.71 11.79
N ALA A 43 1.71 -8.98 11.98
CA ALA A 43 1.74 -9.65 13.28
C ALA A 43 2.95 -9.25 14.14
N GLY A 44 4.01 -8.73 13.51
CA GLY A 44 5.18 -8.21 14.19
C GLY A 44 5.03 -6.77 14.73
N GLY A 45 6.12 -6.28 15.33
CA GLY A 45 6.24 -4.91 15.80
C GLY A 45 6.46 -3.89 14.69
N ASP A 46 6.76 -2.65 15.08
CA ASP A 46 6.99 -1.55 14.16
C ASP A 46 8.25 -1.76 13.30
N ASP A 47 9.24 -2.49 13.81
CA ASP A 47 10.50 -2.82 13.16
C ASP A 47 10.47 -4.14 12.36
N ALA A 48 9.31 -4.79 12.26
CA ALA A 48 9.16 -6.11 11.64
C ALA A 48 9.71 -6.15 10.21
N LYS A 49 10.41 -7.23 9.89
CA LYS A 49 11.00 -7.49 8.57
C LYS A 49 10.80 -8.95 8.17
N VAL A 50 10.67 -9.16 6.86
CA VAL A 50 10.70 -10.43 6.16
C VAL A 50 11.86 -10.40 5.18
N GLU A 51 12.38 -11.58 4.82
CA GLU A 51 13.54 -11.74 3.95
C GLU A 51 13.24 -12.67 2.78
N GLY A 52 14.12 -12.64 1.78
CA GLY A 52 14.06 -13.51 0.62
C GLY A 52 12.73 -13.35 -0.15
N PRO A 53 12.10 -14.47 -0.59
CA PRO A 53 10.91 -14.41 -1.44
C PRO A 53 9.72 -13.65 -0.84
N LEU A 54 9.61 -13.60 0.50
CA LEU A 54 8.55 -12.84 1.18
C LEU A 54 8.78 -11.32 1.03
N ALA A 55 10.02 -10.86 1.13
CA ALA A 55 10.37 -9.46 0.92
C ALA A 55 10.11 -9.01 -0.52
N ASP A 56 10.50 -9.85 -1.49
CA ASP A 56 10.29 -9.58 -2.91
C ASP A 56 8.80 -9.52 -3.25
N ALA A 57 8.02 -10.48 -2.75
CA ALA A 57 6.57 -10.49 -2.92
C ALA A 57 5.91 -9.26 -2.29
N LEU A 58 6.31 -8.89 -1.06
CA LEU A 58 5.77 -7.71 -0.36
C LEU A 58 6.04 -6.41 -1.14
N LYS A 59 7.28 -6.23 -1.61
CA LYS A 59 7.65 -5.07 -2.41
C LYS A 59 6.85 -4.99 -3.71
N ALA A 60 6.76 -6.10 -4.45
CA ALA A 60 5.98 -6.15 -5.69
C ALA A 60 4.48 -5.90 -5.44
N GLY A 61 3.94 -6.47 -4.35
CA GLY A 61 2.57 -6.24 -3.90
C GLY A 61 2.29 -4.77 -3.58
N PHE A 62 3.23 -4.08 -2.92
CA PHE A 62 3.12 -2.65 -2.64
C PHE A 62 3.15 -1.81 -3.92
N GLU A 63 4.06 -2.10 -4.85
CA GLU A 63 4.15 -1.40 -6.14
C GLU A 63 2.86 -1.55 -6.96
N PHE A 64 2.27 -2.75 -6.95
CA PHE A 64 0.96 -2.99 -7.56
C PHE A 64 -0.16 -2.24 -6.81
N ALA A 65 -0.18 -2.25 -5.48
CA ALA A 65 -1.17 -1.53 -4.68
C ALA A 65 -1.16 -0.01 -4.97
N ALA A 66 0.03 0.58 -5.15
CA ALA A 66 0.18 2.00 -5.49
C ALA A 66 -0.38 2.35 -6.90
N LYS A 67 -0.48 1.37 -7.78
CA LYS A 67 -1.17 1.50 -9.08
C LYS A 67 -2.67 1.27 -8.91
N LEU A 68 -3.06 0.19 -8.25
CA LEU A 68 -4.44 -0.22 -8.07
C LEU A 68 -5.29 0.81 -7.30
N VAL A 69 -4.71 1.52 -6.33
CA VAL A 69 -5.44 2.58 -5.59
C VAL A 69 -5.97 3.70 -6.50
N LYS A 70 -5.38 3.87 -7.70
CA LYS A 70 -5.84 4.85 -8.69
C LYS A 70 -7.06 4.37 -9.47
N GLU A 71 -7.37 3.08 -9.39
CA GLU A 71 -8.50 2.42 -10.04
C GLU A 71 -9.75 2.39 -9.15
N LEU A 72 -9.73 3.03 -7.99
CA LEU A 72 -10.92 3.15 -7.14
C LEU A 72 -12.02 3.95 -7.87
N LYS A 73 -13.27 3.50 -7.77
CA LYS A 73 -14.43 4.18 -8.39
C LYS A 73 -14.70 5.55 -7.80
N SER A 74 -14.27 5.78 -6.57
CA SER A 74 -14.50 7.01 -5.83
C SER A 74 -13.22 7.44 -5.14
N LYS A 75 -13.04 8.76 -5.06
CA LYS A 75 -11.89 9.36 -4.38
C LYS A 75 -12.04 9.17 -2.87
N PRO A 76 -11.06 8.58 -2.18
CA PRO A 76 -11.06 8.49 -0.72
C PRO A 76 -11.09 9.86 -0.04
N GLY A 77 -11.54 9.90 1.21
CA GLY A 77 -11.56 11.09 2.03
C GLY A 77 -10.16 11.66 2.31
N GLN A 78 -10.09 12.90 2.81
CA GLN A 78 -8.82 13.57 3.07
C GLN A 78 -7.93 12.81 4.06
N GLU A 79 -8.52 12.22 5.10
CA GLU A 79 -7.78 11.46 6.12
C GLU A 79 -7.21 10.15 5.57
N GLU A 80 -7.96 9.45 4.72
CA GLU A 80 -7.50 8.26 4.02
C GLU A 80 -6.39 8.61 3.03
N MET A 81 -6.53 9.71 2.30
CA MET A 81 -5.46 10.22 1.43
C MET A 81 -4.17 10.52 2.20
N LEU A 82 -4.25 11.10 3.40
CA LEU A 82 -3.08 11.31 4.27
C LEU A 82 -2.52 9.98 4.78
N THR A 83 -3.38 8.98 5.01
CA THR A 83 -2.99 7.64 5.42
C THR A 83 -2.24 6.90 4.31
N PHE A 84 -2.73 6.94 3.07
CA PHE A 84 -2.00 6.44 1.90
C PHE A 84 -0.67 7.16 1.74
N TYR A 85 -0.66 8.48 1.86
CA TYR A 85 0.55 9.29 1.71
C TYR A 85 1.64 8.91 2.71
N LYS A 86 1.33 8.86 4.01
CA LYS A 86 2.35 8.58 5.04
C LYS A 86 2.97 7.20 4.85
N TYR A 87 2.16 6.18 4.58
CA TYR A 87 2.66 4.82 4.37
C TYR A 87 3.44 4.70 3.07
N PHE A 88 2.99 5.35 1.98
CA PHE A 88 3.70 5.35 0.72
C PHE A 88 5.10 5.97 0.84
N LYS A 89 5.23 7.11 1.53
CA LYS A 89 6.51 7.80 1.73
C LYS A 89 7.48 6.96 2.55
N GLN A 90 7.01 6.35 3.64
CA GLN A 90 7.84 5.43 4.43
C GLN A 90 8.21 4.16 3.64
N ALA A 91 7.23 3.53 2.98
CA ALA A 91 7.43 2.31 2.19
C ALA A 91 8.40 2.47 1.02
N SER A 92 8.50 3.68 0.48
CA SER A 92 9.41 4.03 -0.62
C SER A 92 10.79 4.52 -0.13
N ASN A 93 11.01 4.53 1.20
CA ASN A 93 12.17 5.13 1.85
C ASN A 93 12.47 6.55 1.33
N ASP A 94 11.40 7.34 1.16
CA ASP A 94 11.44 8.70 0.64
C ASP A 94 10.70 9.63 1.61
N PRO A 95 11.32 10.05 2.73
CA PRO A 95 10.74 10.99 3.68
C PRO A 95 10.28 12.30 3.03
N PRO A 96 9.15 12.89 3.46
CA PRO A 96 8.76 14.23 3.05
C PRO A 96 9.68 15.29 3.68
N SER A 97 10.02 16.31 2.89
CA SER A 97 10.74 17.49 3.39
C SER A 97 9.90 18.26 4.41
N LYS A 98 10.57 18.88 5.38
CA LYS A 98 9.92 19.74 6.36
C LYS A 98 9.25 20.93 5.66
N PRO A 99 7.95 21.16 5.86
CA PRO A 99 7.21 22.19 5.14
C PRO A 99 7.51 23.60 5.68
N GLY A 100 7.27 24.60 4.84
CA GLY A 100 7.36 26.01 5.23
C GLY A 100 6.23 26.42 6.20
N LEU A 101 6.43 27.53 6.91
CA LEU A 101 5.51 28.01 7.96
C LEU A 101 4.07 28.24 7.46
N MET A 102 3.90 28.64 6.20
CA MET A 102 2.59 28.92 5.59
C MET A 102 2.03 27.76 4.75
N ASP A 103 2.73 26.63 4.65
CA ASP A 103 2.28 25.46 3.90
C ASP A 103 1.47 24.51 4.79
N PHE A 104 0.18 24.81 4.93
CA PHE A 104 -0.73 24.03 5.76
C PHE A 104 -0.92 22.58 5.26
N VAL A 105 -0.93 22.38 3.93
CA VAL A 105 -1.11 21.05 3.32
C VAL A 105 0.14 20.20 3.50
N GLY A 106 1.32 20.79 3.24
CA GLY A 106 2.60 20.14 3.51
C GLY A 106 2.77 19.81 4.98
N LYS A 107 2.33 20.68 5.89
CA LYS A 107 2.31 20.41 7.34
C LYS A 107 1.44 19.22 7.71
N ALA A 108 0.24 19.11 7.15
CA ALA A 108 -0.61 17.93 7.40
C ALA A 108 0.05 16.63 6.91
N LYS A 109 0.62 16.65 5.71
CA LYS A 109 1.36 15.51 5.12
C LYS A 109 2.59 15.12 5.93
N TYR A 110 3.41 16.09 6.30
CA TYR A 110 4.62 15.88 7.12
C TYR A 110 4.25 15.32 8.48
N ASN A 111 3.28 15.92 9.18
CA ASN A 111 2.83 15.44 10.50
C ASN A 111 2.26 14.02 10.44
N ALA A 112 1.57 13.66 9.35
CA ALA A 112 1.06 12.30 9.17
C ALA A 112 2.20 11.28 9.03
N TRP A 113 3.25 11.61 8.28
CA TRP A 113 4.45 10.78 8.15
C TRP A 113 5.31 10.76 9.41
N GLU A 114 5.51 11.91 10.07
CA GLU A 114 6.34 12.02 11.27
C GLU A 114 5.85 11.10 12.40
N LYS A 115 4.53 10.87 12.50
CA LYS A 115 3.91 9.93 13.45
C LYS A 115 4.25 8.46 13.21
N ILE A 116 4.71 8.11 12.02
CA ILE A 116 5.01 6.72 11.63
C ILE A 116 6.45 6.52 11.18
N LYS A 117 7.32 7.54 11.30
CA LYS A 117 8.71 7.53 10.79
C LYS A 117 9.58 6.39 11.36
N ASP A 118 9.20 5.85 12.51
CA ASP A 118 9.96 4.83 13.23
C ASP A 118 9.55 3.39 12.83
N ILE A 119 8.50 3.21 12.01
CA ILE A 119 8.14 1.90 11.47
C ILE A 119 9.05 1.52 10.31
N SER A 120 9.28 0.22 10.09
CA SER A 120 10.07 -0.28 8.97
C SER A 120 9.36 -0.02 7.63
N ASP A 121 10.15 0.10 6.56
CA ASP A 121 9.61 0.26 5.20
C ASP A 121 8.65 -0.88 4.84
N GLN A 122 9.00 -2.11 5.23
CA GLN A 122 8.16 -3.29 5.00
C GLN A 122 6.87 -3.23 5.82
N ARG A 123 6.91 -2.73 7.07
CA ARG A 123 5.71 -2.46 7.87
C ARG A 123 4.81 -1.46 7.17
N ALA A 124 5.39 -0.39 6.61
CA ALA A 124 4.66 0.59 5.84
C ALA A 124 4.07 0.01 4.55
N GLN A 125 4.79 -0.86 3.83
CA GLN A 125 4.29 -1.57 2.64
C GLN A 125 3.06 -2.43 2.99
N ALA A 126 3.15 -3.24 4.04
CA ALA A 126 2.06 -4.10 4.50
C ALA A 126 0.83 -3.30 4.94
N LEU A 127 1.04 -2.20 5.68
CA LEU A 127 -0.04 -1.29 6.08
C LEU A 127 -0.68 -0.61 4.87
N TYR A 128 0.12 -0.17 3.89
CA TYR A 128 -0.39 0.42 2.66
C TYR A 128 -1.29 -0.55 1.90
N ILE A 129 -0.86 -1.79 1.71
CA ILE A 129 -1.66 -2.84 1.04
C ILE A 129 -2.97 -3.08 1.80
N GLN A 130 -2.91 -3.12 3.14
CA GLN A 130 -4.11 -3.28 3.96
C GLN A 130 -5.10 -2.11 3.80
N GLU A 131 -4.61 -0.87 3.77
CA GLU A 131 -5.47 0.30 3.54
C GLU A 131 -6.06 0.31 2.13
N VAL A 132 -5.31 -0.12 1.11
CA VAL A 132 -5.84 -0.26 -0.25
C VAL A 132 -6.93 -1.31 -0.29
N SER A 133 -6.76 -2.45 0.39
CA SER A 133 -7.81 -3.48 0.49
C SER A 133 -9.10 -2.93 1.10
N LYS A 134 -9.02 -2.14 2.18
CA LYS A 134 -10.20 -1.51 2.78
C LYS A 134 -10.87 -0.51 1.84
N ALA A 135 -10.08 0.28 1.13
CA ALA A 135 -10.63 1.24 0.17
C ALA A 135 -11.32 0.54 -1.01
N ILE A 136 -10.79 -0.60 -1.46
CA ILE A 136 -11.48 -1.44 -2.45
C ILE A 136 -12.83 -1.93 -1.90
N GLU A 137 -12.89 -2.39 -0.65
CA GLU A 137 -14.14 -2.83 -0.03
C GLU A 137 -15.15 -1.67 0.13
N ALA A 138 -14.67 -0.48 0.46
CA ALA A 138 -15.53 0.69 0.69
C ALA A 138 -16.03 1.36 -0.61
N TYR A 139 -15.17 1.45 -1.63
CA TYR A 139 -15.44 2.25 -2.84
C TYR A 139 -15.61 1.39 -4.10
N GLY A 140 -15.11 0.16 -4.09
CA GLY A 140 -14.98 -0.66 -5.28
C GLY A 140 -13.93 -0.13 -6.26
N THR A 141 -13.71 -0.90 -7.31
CA THR A 141 -12.76 -0.61 -8.38
C THR A 141 -13.45 -0.49 -9.73
N ASN A 142 -12.86 0.29 -10.63
CA ASN A 142 -13.26 0.35 -12.03
C ASN A 142 -13.10 -1.04 -12.68
N GLU A 143 -13.88 -1.31 -13.72
CA GLU A 143 -13.82 -2.58 -14.46
C GLU A 143 -12.63 -2.63 -15.41
#